data_AF-A0A662XE91-F1
#
_entry.id   AF-A0A662XE91-F1
#
_cell.length_a   1.000
_cell.length_b   1.000
_cell.length_c   1.000
_cell.angle_alpha   90.00
_cell.angle_beta   90.00
_cell.angle_gamma   90.00
#
_symmetry.space_group_name_H-M   'P 1'
#
loop_
_entity.id
_entity.type
_entity.pdbx_description
1 polymer ?
#
loop_
_entity_poly.entity_id
_entity_poly.type
_entity_poly.pdbx_seq_one_letter_code
_entity_poly.pdbx_strand_id
1 'polypeptide(L)'
;MPGSHSHRQLGVVSVALITYFNVSGGPWGSEPVLAACGPLVGLLAVVAFPWLWCLPLALTFAELFTAFPTDGSFCKWVGVAFGRPMGFQVGFWSWVSGVIDNAIYPCLIVDTLKALYGYSDGEGDGIDWQTFVLRAAFAVLFMLPTLSSIQVVGRTLLVMGVMIFLPFAALVLCATPHIQPANWVVVRPDVSSSLALAFAAIAGVFTGSG
;
A
#
# COMPACT_ATOMS: atom_id res chain seq x y z
N MET A 1 -13.79 -4.08 39.14
CA MET A 1 -13.24 -3.12 38.16
C MET A 1 -14.38 -2.73 37.23
N PRO A 2 -14.76 -1.45 37.10
CA PRO A 2 -15.89 -1.06 36.27
C PRO A 2 -15.53 -1.28 34.80
N GLY A 3 -16.38 -2.03 34.08
CA GLY A 3 -16.21 -2.30 32.66
C GLY A 3 -16.29 -1.00 31.86
N SER A 4 -15.21 -0.66 31.16
CA SER A 4 -15.25 0.38 30.16
C SER A 4 -16.12 -0.12 28.99
N HIS A 5 -17.29 0.48 28.84
CA HIS A 5 -18.04 0.38 27.59
C HIS A 5 -17.21 1.05 26.48
N SER A 6 -16.35 0.27 25.83
CA SER A 6 -15.71 0.66 24.57
C SER A 6 -16.82 0.81 23.53
N HIS A 7 -17.25 2.05 23.32
CA HIS A 7 -18.18 2.36 22.26
C HIS A 7 -17.47 2.04 20.94
N ARG A 8 -17.90 0.99 20.23
CA ARG A 8 -17.35 0.67 18.90
C ARG A 8 -17.62 1.85 17.99
N GLN A 9 -16.62 2.70 17.80
CA GLN A 9 -16.73 3.89 16.95
C GLN A 9 -16.67 3.54 15.46
N LEU A 10 -16.16 2.34 15.12
CA LEU A 10 -16.03 1.85 13.76
C LEU A 10 -16.67 0.46 13.62
N GLY A 11 -17.48 0.27 12.58
CA GLY A 11 -18.01 -1.04 12.20
C GLY A 11 -16.95 -1.92 11.57
N VAL A 12 -17.15 -3.25 11.60
CA VAL A 12 -16.20 -4.25 11.05
C VAL A 12 -15.85 -3.96 9.60
N VAL A 13 -16.83 -3.58 8.77
CA VAL A 13 -16.62 -3.23 7.37
C VAL A 13 -15.73 -2.00 7.21
N SER A 14 -15.91 -0.98 8.05
CA SER A 14 -15.09 0.23 7.99
C SER A 14 -13.65 -0.08 8.40
N VAL A 15 -13.45 -0.88 9.45
CA VAL A 15 -12.11 -1.34 9.84
C VAL A 15 -11.46 -2.15 8.72
N ALA A 16 -12.16 -3.10 8.13
CA ALA A 16 -11.64 -3.90 7.02
C ALA A 16 -11.25 -3.05 5.81
N LEU A 17 -12.06 -2.05 5.46
CA LEU A 17 -11.75 -1.12 4.37
C LEU A 17 -10.57 -0.21 4.70
N ILE A 18 -10.47 0.29 5.94
CA ILE A 18 -9.32 1.07 6.39
C ILE A 18 -8.05 0.24 6.29
N THR A 19 -8.07 -1.01 6.76
CA THR A 19 -6.93 -1.92 6.62
C THR A 19 -6.60 -2.20 5.16
N TYR A 20 -7.61 -2.44 4.31
CA TYR A 20 -7.41 -2.64 2.88
C TYR A 20 -6.73 -1.42 2.24
N PHE A 21 -7.24 -0.21 2.45
CA PHE A 21 -6.68 1.00 1.88
C PHE A 21 -5.31 1.39 2.44
N ASN A 22 -5.03 1.02 3.69
CA ASN A 22 -3.74 1.28 4.30
C ASN A 22 -2.64 0.35 3.77
N VAL A 23 -3.00 -0.89 3.40
CA VAL A 23 -2.03 -1.90 2.92
C VAL A 23 -2.01 -2.01 1.40
N SER A 24 -3.14 -1.73 0.74
CA SER A 24 -3.36 -1.91 -0.69
C SER A 24 -3.76 -0.58 -1.32
N GLY A 25 -2.84 0.05 -2.04
CA GLY A 25 -3.10 1.26 -2.83
C GLY A 25 -3.85 1.02 -4.15
N GLY A 26 -4.31 -0.21 -4.41
CA GLY A 26 -4.79 -0.68 -5.70
C GLY A 26 -3.72 -1.48 -6.46
N PRO A 27 -4.01 -1.99 -7.68
CA PRO A 27 -3.09 -2.82 -8.46
C PRO A 27 -1.92 -2.05 -9.09
N TRP A 28 -1.70 -0.80 -8.68
CA TRP A 28 -0.62 0.06 -9.16
C TRP A 28 0.75 -0.53 -8.79
N GLY A 29 1.66 -0.60 -9.76
CA GLY A 29 3.00 -1.17 -9.54
C GLY A 29 3.06 -2.69 -9.74
N SER A 30 1.93 -3.33 -10.04
CA SER A 30 1.95 -4.72 -10.53
C SER A 30 2.40 -4.80 -11.99
N GLU A 31 2.20 -3.74 -12.79
CA GLU A 31 2.58 -3.72 -14.21
C GLU A 31 4.06 -4.03 -14.49
N PRO A 32 5.06 -3.44 -13.79
CA PRO A 32 6.46 -3.78 -13.99
C PRO A 32 6.78 -5.22 -13.61
N VAL A 33 6.10 -5.79 -12.61
CA VAL A 33 6.28 -7.20 -12.21
C VAL A 33 5.79 -8.14 -13.32
N LEU A 34 4.63 -7.86 -13.91
CA LEU A 34 4.11 -8.62 -15.05
C LEU A 34 4.97 -8.43 -16.30
N ALA A 35 5.47 -7.21 -16.54
CA ALA A 35 6.35 -6.91 -17.67
C ALA A 35 7.70 -7.63 -17.58
N ALA A 36 8.26 -7.76 -16.38
CA ALA A 36 9.54 -8.43 -16.14
C ALA A 36 9.43 -9.96 -16.14
N CYS A 37 8.37 -10.52 -15.55
CA CYS A 37 8.23 -11.97 -15.39
C CYS A 37 7.57 -12.67 -16.59
N GLY A 38 6.94 -11.90 -17.49
CA GLY A 38 6.11 -12.42 -18.58
C GLY A 38 4.66 -12.70 -18.14
N PRO A 39 3.72 -12.82 -19.08
CA PRO A 39 2.29 -12.74 -18.77
C PRO A 39 1.78 -13.85 -17.85
N LEU A 40 2.15 -15.11 -18.13
CA LEU A 40 1.67 -16.26 -17.37
C LEU A 40 2.39 -16.42 -16.03
N VAL A 41 3.72 -16.29 -16.01
CA VAL A 41 4.52 -16.42 -14.79
C VAL A 41 4.25 -15.25 -13.83
N GLY A 42 4.12 -14.02 -14.35
CA GLY A 42 3.75 -12.85 -13.56
C GLY A 42 2.37 -12.99 -12.92
N LEU A 43 1.38 -13.49 -13.66
CA LEU A 43 0.02 -13.66 -13.13
C LEU A 43 -0.04 -14.79 -12.09
N LEU A 44 0.67 -15.91 -12.31
CA LEU A 44 0.81 -16.96 -11.30
C LEU A 44 1.54 -16.47 -10.05
N ALA A 45 2.60 -15.67 -10.19
CA ALA A 45 3.35 -15.11 -9.07
C ALA A 45 2.49 -14.15 -8.24
N VAL A 46 1.74 -13.25 -8.90
CA VAL A 46 0.83 -12.32 -8.23
C VAL A 46 -0.29 -13.05 -7.50
N VAL A 47 -0.80 -14.17 -8.04
CA VAL A 47 -1.82 -14.99 -7.35
C VAL A 47 -1.21 -15.82 -6.23
N ALA A 48 -0.06 -16.46 -6.42
CA ALA A 48 0.54 -17.36 -5.45
C ALA A 48 1.14 -16.63 -4.24
N PHE A 49 1.68 -15.42 -4.44
CA PHE A 49 2.39 -14.68 -3.40
C PHE A 49 1.51 -14.35 -2.17
N PRO A 50 0.27 -13.86 -2.30
CA PRO A 50 -0.62 -13.65 -1.16
C PRO A 50 -0.89 -14.91 -0.34
N TRP A 51 -0.99 -16.09 -0.98
CA TRP A 51 -1.24 -17.34 -0.27
C TRP A 51 -0.02 -17.83 0.51
N LEU A 52 1.17 -17.69 -0.09
CA LEU A 52 2.41 -18.17 0.51
C LEU A 52 2.94 -17.23 1.59
N TRP A 53 2.75 -15.92 1.44
CA TRP A 53 3.33 -14.93 2.35
C TRP A 53 2.27 -14.20 3.19
N CYS A 54 1.24 -13.64 2.57
CA CYS A 54 0.27 -12.80 3.29
C CYS A 54 -0.69 -13.63 4.16
N LEU A 55 -1.08 -14.83 3.74
CA LEU A 55 -1.98 -15.69 4.51
C LEU A 55 -1.37 -16.15 5.85
N PRO A 56 -0.16 -16.75 5.90
CA PRO A 56 0.42 -17.14 7.18
C PRO A 56 0.70 -15.93 8.09
N LEU A 57 1.11 -14.80 7.50
CA LEU A 57 1.31 -13.55 8.22
C LEU A 57 0.00 -12.97 8.78
N ALA A 58 -1.11 -13.05 8.04
CA ALA A 58 -2.42 -12.61 8.53
C ALA A 58 -2.93 -13.49 9.68
N LEU A 59 -2.70 -14.81 9.61
CA LEU A 59 -3.07 -15.74 10.67
C LEU A 59 -2.29 -15.48 11.96
N THR A 60 -0.96 -15.27 11.88
CA THR A 60 -0.17 -14.96 13.07
C THR A 60 -0.57 -13.63 13.70
N PHE A 61 -0.88 -12.61 12.89
CA PHE A 61 -1.43 -11.37 13.43
C PHE A 61 -2.80 -11.56 14.07
N ALA A 62 -3.69 -12.38 13.49
CA ALA A 62 -4.99 -12.68 14.07
C ALA A 62 -4.87 -13.34 15.47
N GLU A 63 -3.95 -14.29 15.62
CA GLU A 63 -3.64 -14.90 16.92
C GLU A 63 -3.08 -13.88 17.92
N LEU A 64 -2.19 -12.97 17.50
CA LEU A 64 -1.66 -11.92 18.39
C LEU A 64 -2.70 -10.88 18.80
N PHE A 65 -3.59 -10.47 17.87
CA PHE A 65 -4.67 -9.53 18.17
C PHE A 65 -5.68 -10.08 19.17
N THR A 66 -5.96 -11.39 19.12
CA THR A 66 -6.85 -12.05 20.08
C THR A 66 -6.15 -12.33 21.42
N ALA A 67 -4.85 -12.65 21.41
CA ALA A 67 -4.07 -12.87 22.63
C ALA A 67 -3.85 -11.60 23.47
N PHE A 68 -3.70 -10.43 22.83
CA PHE A 68 -3.47 -9.15 23.50
C PHE A 68 -4.45 -8.07 23.03
N PRO A 69 -5.71 -8.06 23.52
CA PRO A 69 -6.75 -7.11 23.14
C PRO A 69 -6.51 -5.74 23.80
N THR A 70 -5.45 -5.08 23.38
CA THR A 70 -4.99 -3.82 23.99
C THR A 70 -4.60 -2.85 22.90
N ASP A 71 -4.89 -1.57 23.10
CA ASP A 71 -4.71 -0.51 22.08
C ASP A 71 -3.23 -0.22 21.73
N GLY A 72 -2.27 -0.98 22.27
CA GLY A 72 -0.84 -0.76 22.14
C GLY A 72 -0.17 -1.40 20.91
N SER A 73 -0.93 -2.13 20.07
CA SER A 73 -0.45 -2.77 18.83
C SER A 73 0.88 -3.54 19.01
N PHE A 74 1.67 -3.68 17.94
CA PHE A 74 2.96 -4.39 17.91
C PHE A 74 3.97 -3.89 18.97
N CYS A 75 3.94 -2.62 19.39
CA CYS A 75 4.80 -2.10 20.45
C CYS A 75 4.60 -2.86 21.76
N LYS A 76 3.36 -3.26 22.06
CA LYS A 76 3.01 -3.99 23.28
C LYS A 76 3.35 -5.46 23.18
N TRP A 77 3.17 -6.08 22.02
CA TRP A 77 3.57 -7.47 21.79
C TRP A 77 5.08 -7.67 21.95
N VAL A 78 5.86 -6.79 21.32
CA VAL A 78 7.32 -6.79 21.43
C VAL A 78 7.77 -6.42 22.84
N GLY A 79 7.07 -5.48 23.50
CA GLY A 79 7.32 -5.12 24.88
C GLY A 79 7.11 -6.27 25.88
N VAL A 80 6.12 -7.14 25.65
CA VAL A 80 5.89 -8.34 26.47
C VAL A 80 6.93 -9.43 26.17
N ALA A 81 7.34 -9.60 24.91
CA ALA A 81 8.28 -10.66 24.52
C ALA A 81 9.75 -10.34 24.85
N PHE A 82 10.20 -9.10 24.59
CA PHE A 82 11.61 -8.70 24.68
C PHE A 82 11.88 -7.59 25.71
N GLY A 83 10.84 -7.13 26.42
CA GLY A 83 10.93 -6.08 27.43
C GLY A 83 10.67 -4.67 26.90
N ARG A 84 10.48 -3.74 27.84
CA ARG A 84 10.14 -2.33 27.60
C ARG A 84 11.01 -1.58 26.57
N PRO A 85 12.36 -1.69 26.54
CA PRO A 85 13.17 -0.91 25.60
C PRO A 85 12.96 -1.32 24.13
N MET A 86 12.76 -2.61 23.86
CA MET A 86 12.52 -3.10 22.49
C MET A 86 11.13 -2.70 21.98
N GLY A 87 10.13 -2.63 22.86
CA GLY A 87 8.81 -2.11 22.50
C GLY A 87 8.84 -0.64 22.05
N PHE A 88 9.67 0.20 22.68
CA PHE A 88 9.87 1.59 22.26
C PHE A 88 10.57 1.68 20.90
N GLN A 89 11.61 0.88 20.69
CA GLN A 89 12.35 0.87 19.42
C GLN A 89 11.44 0.53 18.23
N VAL A 90 10.63 -0.51 18.34
CA VAL A 90 9.69 -0.88 17.26
C VAL A 90 8.62 0.19 17.05
N GLY A 91 8.12 0.80 18.13
CA GLY A 91 7.20 1.94 18.03
C GLY A 91 7.80 3.14 17.31
N PHE A 92 9.05 3.47 17.62
CA PHE A 92 9.78 4.54 16.95
C PHE A 92 9.96 4.26 15.46
N TRP A 93 10.39 3.04 15.08
CA TRP A 93 10.55 2.68 13.68
C TRP A 93 9.23 2.68 12.90
N SER A 94 8.14 2.21 13.50
CA SER A 94 6.83 2.27 12.84
C SER A 94 6.34 3.70 12.68
N TRP A 95 6.59 4.58 13.65
CA TRP A 95 6.26 5.99 13.51
C TRP A 95 7.08 6.64 12.38
N VAL A 96 8.39 6.36 12.30
CA VAL A 96 9.26 6.85 11.21
C VAL A 96 8.76 6.33 9.85
N SER A 97 8.42 5.05 9.75
CA SER A 97 7.82 4.46 8.53
C SER A 97 6.56 5.22 8.12
N GLY A 98 5.64 5.45 9.07
CA GLY A 98 4.40 6.16 8.79
C GLY A 98 4.62 7.62 8.34
N VAL A 99 5.65 8.30 8.85
CA VAL A 99 6.02 9.64 8.39
C VAL A 99 6.57 9.60 6.96
N ILE A 100 7.41 8.62 6.65
CA ILE A 100 7.97 8.43 5.30
C ILE A 100 6.84 8.11 4.31
N ASP A 101 5.96 7.18 4.64
CA ASP A 101 4.82 6.80 3.80
C ASP A 101 3.94 8.02 3.48
N ASN A 102 3.61 8.82 4.51
CA ASN A 102 2.82 10.04 4.34
C ASN A 102 3.54 11.11 3.49
N ALA A 103 4.88 11.12 3.44
CA ALA A 103 5.65 12.04 2.63
C ALA A 103 5.76 11.60 1.15
N ILE A 104 5.71 10.29 0.88
CA ILE A 104 5.81 9.75 -0.48
C ILE A 104 4.54 10.08 -1.30
N TYR A 105 3.34 9.94 -0.74
CA TYR A 105 2.09 10.12 -1.50
C TYR A 105 1.94 11.51 -2.17
N PRO A 106 2.18 12.64 -1.48
CA PRO A 106 2.12 13.96 -2.11
C PRO A 106 3.16 14.14 -3.21
N CYS A 107 4.34 13.53 -3.07
CA CYS A 107 5.37 13.58 -4.10
C CYS A 107 4.92 12.86 -5.37
N LEU A 108 4.33 11.66 -5.24
CA LEU A 108 3.78 10.90 -6.37
C LEU A 108 2.66 11.66 -7.11
N ILE A 109 1.81 12.39 -6.39
CA ILE A 109 0.76 13.22 -7.01
C ILE A 109 1.38 14.32 -7.87
N VAL A 110 2.41 15.01 -7.36
CA VAL A 110 3.10 16.05 -8.13
C VAL A 110 3.80 15.45 -9.35
N ASP A 111 4.43 14.30 -9.21
CA ASP A 111 5.17 13.65 -10.30
C ASP A 111 4.23 13.16 -11.40
N THR A 112 3.08 12.60 -11.02
CA THR A 112 2.03 12.20 -11.99
C THR A 112 1.39 13.40 -12.68
N LEU A 113 1.16 14.51 -11.97
CA LEU A 113 0.66 15.76 -12.58
C LEU A 113 1.66 16.34 -13.58
N LYS A 114 2.96 16.37 -13.24
CA LYS A 114 4.01 16.81 -14.16
C LYS A 114 4.03 15.97 -15.45
N ALA A 115 3.95 14.65 -15.31
CA ALA A 115 3.91 13.73 -16.44
C ALA A 115 2.68 13.98 -17.33
N LEU A 116 1.51 14.27 -16.74
CA LEU A 116 0.28 14.54 -17.49
C LEU A 116 0.32 15.86 -18.28
N TYR A 117 0.93 16.90 -17.71
CA TYR A 117 1.07 18.21 -18.36
C TYR A 117 2.27 18.28 -19.31
N GLY A 118 3.03 17.19 -19.50
CA GLY A 118 4.20 17.16 -20.36
C GLY A 118 5.32 18.07 -19.89
N TYR A 119 5.35 18.39 -18.59
CA TYR A 119 6.43 19.17 -18.00
C TYR A 119 7.67 18.28 -17.88
N SER A 120 8.53 18.31 -18.90
CA SER A 120 9.86 17.73 -18.81
C SER A 120 10.68 18.63 -17.90
N ASP A 121 11.18 18.08 -16.80
CA ASP A 121 12.24 18.74 -16.04
C ASP A 121 13.35 19.10 -17.05
N GLY A 122 13.70 20.38 -17.14
CA GLY A 122 14.87 20.77 -17.92
C GLY A 122 16.08 20.04 -17.35
N GLU A 123 17.00 19.60 -18.21
CA GLU A 123 18.30 18.97 -17.87
C GLU A 123 19.24 19.93 -17.08
N GLY A 124 18.74 20.56 -16.03
CA GLY A 124 19.50 21.32 -15.07
C GLY A 124 19.48 20.57 -13.75
N ASP A 125 20.65 20.11 -13.32
CA ASP A 125 20.94 19.53 -12.01
C ASP A 125 20.79 20.60 -10.91
N GLY A 126 19.57 21.09 -10.74
CA GLY A 126 19.19 22.17 -9.83
C GLY A 126 17.90 21.81 -9.12
N ILE A 127 17.84 22.09 -7.82
CA ILE A 127 16.61 21.92 -7.04
C ILE A 127 15.57 22.88 -7.61
N ASP A 128 14.61 22.36 -8.36
CA ASP A 128 13.50 23.16 -8.86
C ASP A 128 12.60 23.53 -7.67
N TRP A 129 12.83 24.74 -7.14
CA TRP A 129 12.13 25.27 -5.98
C TRP A 129 10.61 25.28 -6.19
N GLN A 130 10.15 25.42 -7.44
CA GLN A 130 8.73 25.37 -7.79
C GLN A 130 8.13 24.00 -7.51
N THR A 131 8.82 22.92 -7.89
CA THR A 131 8.44 21.55 -7.59
C THR A 131 8.42 21.27 -6.08
N PHE A 132 9.42 21.76 -5.34
CA PHE A 132 9.48 21.58 -3.90
C PHE A 132 8.31 22.27 -3.18
N VAL A 133 8.01 23.52 -3.55
CA VAL A 133 6.87 24.28 -3.00
C VAL A 133 5.55 23.62 -3.35
N LEU A 134 5.40 23.09 -4.57
CA LEU A 134 4.18 22.38 -4.98
C LEU A 134 3.97 21.10 -4.17
N ARG A 135 5.02 20.29 -3.99
CA ARG A 135 4.98 19.08 -3.15
C ARG A 135 4.63 19.42 -1.70
N ALA A 136 5.24 20.46 -1.13
CA ALA A 136 4.94 20.93 0.21
C ALA A 136 3.49 21.44 0.34
N ALA A 137 2.97 22.17 -0.65
CA ALA A 137 1.60 22.67 -0.66
C ALA A 137 0.58 21.52 -0.71
N PHE A 138 0.80 20.50 -1.55
CA PHE A 138 -0.04 19.30 -1.56
C PHE A 138 0.07 18.51 -0.26
N ALA A 139 1.26 18.36 0.32
CA ALA A 139 1.43 17.68 1.60
C ALA A 139 0.64 18.38 2.72
N VAL A 140 0.69 19.72 2.79
CA VAL A 140 -0.09 20.50 3.76
C VAL A 140 -1.59 20.37 3.49
N LEU A 141 -2.02 20.42 2.23
CA LEU A 141 -3.43 20.24 1.86
C LEU A 141 -3.96 18.86 2.29
N PHE A 142 -3.18 17.80 2.07
CA PHE A 142 -3.52 16.43 2.47
C PHE A 142 -3.38 16.17 3.98
N MET A 143 -2.70 17.05 4.72
CA MET A 143 -2.69 17.03 6.18
C MET A 143 -4.01 17.55 6.76
N LEU A 144 -4.70 18.51 6.11
CA LEU A 144 -5.92 19.13 6.67
C LEU A 144 -7.05 18.12 7.00
N PRO A 145 -7.33 17.08 6.19
CA PRO A 145 -8.30 16.05 6.52
C PRO A 145 -7.97 15.24 7.78
N THR A 146 -6.70 15.11 8.15
CA THR A 146 -6.30 14.38 9.38
C THR A 146 -6.72 15.10 10.67
N LEU A 147 -7.03 16.40 10.59
CA LEU A 147 -7.60 17.18 11.69
C LEU A 147 -9.12 16.97 11.83
N SER A 148 -9.77 16.33 10.85
CA SER A 148 -11.20 16.02 10.92
C SER A 148 -11.47 14.74 11.70
N SER A 149 -12.61 14.70 12.39
CA SER A 149 -13.00 13.59 13.27
C SER A 149 -12.95 12.22 12.55
N ILE A 150 -12.33 11.23 13.22
CA ILE A 150 -12.17 9.84 12.78
C ILE A 150 -13.49 9.20 12.29
N GLN A 151 -14.64 9.65 12.83
CA GLN A 151 -15.95 9.15 12.45
C GLN A 151 -16.38 9.59 11.04
N VAL A 152 -15.96 10.77 10.58
CA VAL A 152 -16.23 11.25 9.21
C VAL A 152 -15.40 10.43 8.24
N VAL A 153 -14.11 10.21 8.56
CA VAL A 153 -13.15 9.47 7.74
C VAL A 153 -13.68 8.08 7.38
N GLY A 154 -14.25 7.33 8.34
CA GLY A 154 -14.79 6.00 8.08
C GLY A 154 -15.90 5.95 7.02
N ARG A 155 -16.77 6.98 6.96
CA ARG A 155 -17.85 7.07 5.97
C ARG A 155 -17.35 7.58 4.61
N THR A 156 -16.42 8.53 4.59
CA THR A 156 -15.79 9.00 3.33
C THR A 156 -14.98 7.89 2.68
N LEU A 157 -14.33 7.03 3.47
CA LEU A 157 -13.51 5.93 2.97
C LEU A 157 -14.34 4.84 2.28
N LEU A 158 -15.59 4.63 2.70
CA LEU A 158 -16.54 3.77 1.98
C LEU A 158 -16.88 4.32 0.58
N VAL A 159 -17.14 5.64 0.50
CA VAL A 159 -17.46 6.31 -0.78
C VAL A 159 -16.26 6.31 -1.71
N MET A 160 -15.07 6.66 -1.20
CA MET A 160 -13.81 6.61 -1.95
C MET A 160 -13.47 5.17 -2.37
N GLY A 161 -13.71 4.21 -1.48
CA GLY A 161 -13.86 2.78 -1.74
C GLY A 161 -14.48 2.47 -3.08
N VAL A 162 -15.79 2.70 -3.14
CA VAL A 162 -16.60 2.42 -4.30
C VAL A 162 -16.12 3.20 -5.53
N MET A 163 -15.73 4.46 -5.35
CA MET A 163 -15.26 5.31 -6.44
C MET A 163 -13.96 4.78 -7.07
N ILE A 164 -13.01 4.29 -6.28
CA ILE A 164 -11.73 3.75 -6.76
C ILE A 164 -11.91 2.40 -7.44
N PHE A 165 -12.76 1.52 -6.90
CA PHE A 165 -13.00 0.21 -7.50
C PHE A 165 -13.75 0.27 -8.85
N LEU A 166 -14.58 1.30 -9.05
CA LEU A 166 -15.40 1.44 -10.26
C LEU A 166 -14.59 1.54 -11.57
N PRO A 167 -13.58 2.42 -11.72
CA PRO A 167 -12.76 2.47 -12.95
C PRO A 167 -11.96 1.18 -13.16
N PHE A 168 -11.48 0.53 -12.09
CA PHE A 168 -10.81 -0.77 -12.21
C PHE A 168 -11.77 -1.86 -12.70
N ALA A 169 -12.98 -1.93 -12.15
CA ALA A 169 -14.00 -2.85 -12.62
C ALA A 169 -14.35 -2.59 -14.09
N ALA A 170 -14.50 -1.33 -14.48
CA ALA A 170 -14.74 -0.94 -15.87
C ALA A 170 -13.58 -1.36 -16.79
N LEU A 171 -12.33 -1.15 -16.38
CA LEU A 171 -11.14 -1.60 -17.12
C LEU A 171 -11.11 -3.12 -17.28
N VAL A 172 -11.40 -3.88 -16.22
CA VAL A 172 -11.46 -5.35 -16.29
C VAL A 172 -12.56 -5.80 -17.26
N LEU A 173 -13.75 -5.21 -17.19
CA LEU A 173 -14.86 -5.54 -18.08
C LEU A 173 -14.55 -5.21 -19.56
N CYS A 174 -13.91 -4.07 -19.83
CA CYS A 174 -13.48 -3.69 -21.18
C CYS A 174 -12.28 -4.49 -21.70
N ALA A 175 -11.38 -4.92 -20.80
CA ALA A 175 -10.21 -5.72 -21.13
C ALA A 175 -10.57 -7.18 -21.43
N THR A 176 -11.55 -7.75 -20.72
CA THR A 176 -12.00 -9.16 -20.88
C THR A 176 -12.25 -9.59 -22.34
N PRO A 177 -12.97 -8.83 -23.20
CA PRO A 177 -13.18 -9.20 -24.59
C PRO A 177 -11.94 -9.06 -25.49
N HIS A 178 -10.89 -8.36 -25.06
CA HIS A 178 -9.65 -8.16 -25.82
C HIS A 178 -8.53 -9.13 -25.42
N ILE A 179 -8.79 -10.06 -24.50
CA ILE A 179 -7.82 -11.04 -24.04
C ILE A 179 -7.55 -12.05 -25.17
N GLN A 180 -6.34 -11.99 -25.73
CA GLN A 180 -5.84 -13.01 -26.65
C GLN A 180 -5.04 -14.07 -25.86
N PRO A 181 -5.62 -15.26 -25.58
CA PRO A 181 -4.96 -16.29 -24.77
C PRO A 181 -3.69 -16.86 -25.44
N ALA A 182 -3.52 -16.64 -26.75
CA ALA A 182 -2.30 -17.01 -27.47
C ALA A 182 -1.04 -16.26 -26.98
N ASN A 183 -1.18 -15.03 -26.48
CA ASN A 183 -0.07 -14.24 -25.95
C ASN A 183 0.38 -14.69 -24.54
N TRP A 184 -0.36 -15.58 -23.87
CA TRP A 184 0.00 -16.04 -22.54
C TRP A 184 1.18 -17.02 -22.56
N VAL A 185 1.41 -17.67 -23.70
CA VAL A 185 2.44 -18.71 -23.88
C VAL A 185 3.74 -18.14 -24.47
N VAL A 186 3.79 -16.84 -24.80
CA VAL A 186 5.03 -16.18 -25.25
C VAL A 186 5.94 -15.99 -24.04
N VAL A 187 6.74 -17.02 -23.79
CA VAL A 187 7.79 -17.05 -22.78
C VAL A 187 9.02 -16.36 -23.36
N ARG A 188 9.38 -15.17 -22.85
CA ARG A 188 10.69 -14.57 -23.13
C ARG A 188 11.79 -15.45 -22.51
N PRO A 189 12.94 -15.65 -23.18
CA PRO A 189 13.91 -16.70 -22.85
C PRO A 189 14.67 -16.54 -21.51
N ASP A 190 14.35 -15.56 -20.67
CA ASP A 190 15.14 -15.18 -19.48
C ASP A 190 14.63 -15.83 -18.18
N VAL A 191 13.95 -16.98 -18.26
CA VAL A 191 13.11 -17.57 -17.19
C VAL A 191 13.89 -18.11 -15.99
N SER A 192 15.19 -18.47 -16.10
CA SER A 192 15.89 -19.09 -14.95
C SER A 192 16.25 -18.09 -13.85
N SER A 193 16.38 -16.80 -14.18
CA SER A 193 16.59 -15.69 -13.25
C SER A 193 15.28 -15.01 -12.82
N SER A 194 14.14 -15.35 -13.44
CA SER A 194 12.89 -14.61 -13.30
C SER A 194 12.12 -14.86 -12.00
N LEU A 195 12.26 -16.03 -11.35
CA LEU A 195 11.62 -16.25 -10.04
C LEU A 195 12.32 -15.46 -8.93
N ALA A 196 13.65 -15.43 -8.93
CA ALA A 196 14.42 -14.63 -7.98
C ALA A 196 14.15 -13.13 -8.21
N LEU A 197 14.06 -12.69 -9.47
CA LEU A 197 13.65 -11.33 -9.84
C LEU A 197 12.18 -11.04 -9.53
N ALA A 198 11.26 -12.01 -9.61
CA ALA A 198 9.87 -11.84 -9.22
C ALA A 198 9.74 -11.63 -7.71
N PHE A 199 10.43 -12.44 -6.91
CA PHE A 199 10.50 -12.25 -5.46
C PHE A 199 11.20 -10.94 -5.10
N ALA A 200 12.28 -10.58 -5.79
CA ALA A 200 12.99 -9.32 -5.57
C ALA A 200 12.22 -8.09 -6.04
N ALA A 201 11.43 -8.18 -7.11
CA ALA A 201 10.57 -7.10 -7.61
C ALA A 201 9.33 -6.93 -6.74
N ILE A 202 8.71 -8.03 -6.29
CA ILE A 202 7.62 -7.97 -5.31
C ILE A 202 8.15 -7.40 -3.99
N ALA A 203 9.32 -7.86 -3.52
CA ALA A 203 9.98 -7.26 -2.35
C ALA A 203 10.30 -5.78 -2.59
N GLY A 204 10.88 -5.41 -3.74
CA GLY A 204 11.25 -4.04 -4.10
C GLY A 204 10.05 -3.09 -4.20
N VAL A 205 8.91 -3.56 -4.72
CA VAL A 205 7.62 -2.83 -4.73
C VAL A 205 7.13 -2.56 -3.31
N PHE A 206 7.36 -3.48 -2.37
CA PHE A 206 7.05 -3.27 -0.94
C PHE A 206 8.15 -2.51 -0.16
N THR A 207 9.36 -2.38 -0.70
CA THR A 207 10.51 -1.71 -0.03
C THR A 207 10.83 -0.33 -0.62
N GLY A 208 10.05 0.14 -1.59
CA GLY A 208 10.18 1.50 -2.15
C GLY A 208 11.43 1.76 -2.99
N SER A 209 12.15 0.71 -3.41
CA SER A 209 13.30 0.87 -4.32
C SER A 209 12.81 0.71 -5.77
N GLY A 210 12.27 1.79 -6.32
CA GLY A 210 12.13 2.00 -7.76
C GLY A 210 13.37 2.67 -8.32
#